data_AF-A0A7W0K073-F1
#
_entry.id   AF-A0A7W0K073-F1
#
_cell.length_a   1.000
_cell.length_b   1.000
_cell.length_c   1.000
_cell.angle_alpha   90.00
_cell.angle_beta   90.00
_cell.angle_gamma   90.00
#
_symmetry.space_group_name_H-M   'P 1'
#
loop_
_entity.id
_entity.type
_entity.pdbx_description
1 polymer ?
#
loop_
_entity_poly.entity_id
_entity_poly.type
_entity_poly.pdbx_seq_one_letter_code
_entity_poly.pdbx_strand_id
1 'polypeptide(L)'
;MRAVRTLVAICCAGAVVAAVEPPAGSPPQRANVDDNPCIGAFAAGLRCPDMVMRRPWGLYLDKLTKRRRVLLRAGNVIDSVGAGPVEMHGVRYSRVYMHARQRIYKRGGGRLVVRTGARLRLKFAHLSRYWWKFFNAARFELWRLDAQGERTVKVRTGPKVSYCLRDLTHTRPGLRRTPYLPVYPACNTNPLRRQVTLGTSVGWADIYPPSYPEQWIDVTGLRGCFAYVHIADPENGVYESNEDNNEAQVVVRLPFRLGERRRGCRGRDRGHVHDPRQYP
;
A
#
# COMPACT_ATOMS: atom_id res chain seq x y z
N MET A 1 -18.14 -44.95 -63.10
CA MET A 1 -17.41 -43.73 -62.67
C MET A 1 -18.37 -42.81 -61.94
N ARG A 2 -18.23 -42.65 -60.62
CA ARG A 2 -18.74 -41.51 -59.83
C ARG A 2 -18.05 -41.54 -58.47
N ALA A 3 -17.47 -40.39 -58.11
CA ALA A 3 -16.41 -40.24 -57.12
C ALA A 3 -16.89 -40.27 -55.67
N VAL A 4 -16.06 -40.85 -54.79
CA VAL A 4 -16.16 -40.75 -53.33
C VAL A 4 -15.68 -39.35 -52.91
N ARG A 5 -16.50 -38.61 -52.18
CA ARG A 5 -16.11 -37.34 -51.52
C ARG A 5 -15.87 -37.61 -50.04
N THR A 6 -14.62 -37.59 -49.63
CA THR A 6 -14.19 -37.62 -48.24
C THR A 6 -14.34 -36.21 -47.63
N LEU A 7 -15.17 -36.07 -46.59
CA LEU A 7 -15.26 -34.86 -45.78
C LEU A 7 -14.19 -34.94 -44.67
N VAL A 8 -13.18 -34.07 -44.75
CA VAL A 8 -12.20 -33.87 -43.68
C VAL A 8 -12.77 -32.85 -42.69
N ALA A 9 -13.09 -33.29 -41.48
CA ALA A 9 -13.44 -32.41 -40.38
C ALA A 9 -12.16 -31.83 -39.77
N ILE A 10 -11.94 -30.53 -39.93
CA ILE A 10 -10.84 -29.81 -39.29
C ILE A 10 -11.29 -29.44 -37.87
N CYS A 11 -10.84 -30.20 -36.88
CA CYS A 11 -10.95 -29.82 -35.47
C CYS A 11 -9.92 -28.73 -35.16
N CYS A 12 -10.34 -27.47 -35.14
CA CYS A 12 -9.56 -26.38 -34.55
C CYS A 12 -9.57 -26.53 -33.02
N ALA A 13 -8.55 -27.20 -32.47
CA ALA A 13 -8.27 -27.16 -31.04
C ALA A 13 -7.72 -25.78 -30.68
N GLY A 14 -8.59 -24.87 -30.28
CA GLY A 14 -8.20 -23.58 -29.71
C GLY A 14 -7.50 -23.79 -28.37
N ALA A 15 -6.18 -23.63 -28.33
CA ALA A 15 -5.44 -23.60 -27.08
C ALA A 15 -5.86 -22.37 -26.27
N VAL A 16 -6.62 -22.59 -25.20
CA VAL A 16 -6.91 -21.56 -24.21
C VAL A 16 -5.63 -21.29 -23.43
N VAL A 17 -4.88 -20.28 -23.84
CA VAL A 17 -3.75 -19.77 -23.06
C VAL A 17 -4.33 -19.11 -21.82
N ALA A 18 -4.33 -19.82 -20.69
CA ALA A 18 -4.66 -19.24 -19.41
C ALA A 18 -3.65 -18.13 -19.11
N ALA A 19 -4.10 -16.87 -19.09
CA ALA A 19 -3.27 -15.74 -18.71
C ALA A 19 -2.81 -15.95 -17.26
N VAL A 20 -1.52 -16.22 -17.08
CA VAL A 20 -0.89 -16.36 -15.77
C VAL A 20 -0.90 -14.98 -15.08
N GLU A 21 -1.54 -14.87 -13.92
CA GLU A 21 -1.51 -13.62 -13.15
C GLU A 21 -0.07 -13.31 -12.71
N PRO A 22 0.40 -12.05 -12.84
CA PRO A 22 1.72 -11.67 -12.37
C PRO A 22 1.87 -11.88 -10.86
N PRO A 23 3.06 -12.26 -10.38
CA PRO A 23 3.34 -12.34 -8.95
C PRO A 23 3.13 -10.98 -8.28
N ALA A 24 2.80 -11.00 -6.99
CA ALA A 24 2.65 -9.80 -6.17
C ALA A 24 3.93 -8.95 -6.25
N GLY A 25 3.76 -7.65 -6.58
CA GLY A 25 4.87 -6.72 -6.81
C GLY A 25 5.23 -6.47 -8.27
N SER A 26 4.49 -7.06 -9.23
CA SER A 26 4.64 -6.74 -10.65
C SER A 26 3.84 -5.47 -10.98
N PRO A 27 4.48 -4.42 -11.54
CA PRO A 27 3.78 -3.20 -11.92
C PRO A 27 2.65 -3.48 -12.93
N PRO A 28 1.57 -2.70 -12.93
CA PRO A 28 0.57 -2.77 -13.99
C PRO A 28 1.24 -2.59 -15.36
N GLN A 29 0.75 -3.29 -16.40
CA GLN A 29 1.23 -3.05 -17.76
C GLN A 29 0.99 -1.59 -18.13
N ARG A 30 2.09 -0.84 -18.34
CA ARG A 30 2.10 0.63 -18.56
C ARG A 30 1.22 1.10 -19.72
N ALA A 31 0.83 0.23 -20.65
CA ALA A 31 0.01 0.58 -21.81
C ALA A 31 -1.43 1.06 -21.48
N ASN A 32 -1.87 0.99 -20.22
CA ASN A 32 -3.26 1.31 -19.82
C ASN A 32 -3.38 2.29 -18.63
N VAL A 33 -2.32 3.05 -18.33
CA VAL A 33 -2.35 4.08 -17.27
C VAL A 33 -2.31 5.49 -17.87
N ASP A 34 -3.01 6.43 -17.25
CA ASP A 34 -3.00 7.84 -17.66
C ASP A 34 -1.78 8.55 -17.03
N ASP A 35 -1.34 9.70 -17.54
CA ASP A 35 -0.26 10.46 -16.86
C ASP A 35 -0.73 11.04 -15.52
N ASN A 36 0.18 11.21 -14.55
CA ASN A 36 -0.14 11.83 -13.26
C ASN A 36 -0.47 13.33 -13.47
N PRO A 37 -1.75 13.76 -13.32
CA PRO A 37 -2.13 15.14 -13.56
C PRO A 37 -1.75 16.08 -12.40
N CYS A 38 -1.29 15.53 -11.28
CA CYS A 38 -0.92 16.25 -10.06
C CYS A 38 0.50 16.81 -10.06
N ILE A 39 1.32 16.42 -11.02
CA ILE A 39 2.66 16.97 -11.26
C ILE A 39 2.79 17.66 -12.62
N GLY A 40 1.70 17.74 -13.40
CA GLY A 40 1.66 18.34 -14.73
C GLY A 40 1.10 19.77 -14.75
N ALA A 41 0.97 20.34 -15.95
CA ALA A 41 0.50 21.71 -16.18
C ALA A 41 -0.89 22.02 -15.57
N PHE A 42 -1.74 21.00 -15.42
CA PHE A 42 -3.10 21.15 -14.88
C PHE A 42 -3.18 21.05 -13.35
N ALA A 43 -2.06 20.73 -12.67
CA ALA A 43 -2.04 20.47 -11.22
C ALA A 43 -2.59 21.64 -10.39
N ALA A 44 -2.33 22.88 -10.81
CA ALA A 44 -2.82 24.08 -10.12
C ALA A 44 -4.36 24.12 -10.02
N GLY A 45 -5.06 23.57 -11.00
CA GLY A 45 -6.52 23.47 -11.04
C GLY A 45 -7.10 22.30 -10.23
N LEU A 46 -6.24 21.45 -9.65
CA LEU A 46 -6.63 20.22 -8.97
C LEU A 46 -6.47 20.30 -7.45
N ARG A 47 -7.18 19.41 -6.78
CA ARG A 47 -7.08 19.10 -5.35
C ARG A 47 -6.44 17.72 -5.24
N CYS A 48 -5.14 17.68 -5.50
CA CYS A 48 -4.39 16.44 -5.53
C CYS A 48 -4.21 15.85 -4.13
N PRO A 49 -4.33 14.52 -3.98
CA PRO A 49 -3.93 13.85 -2.75
C PRO A 49 -2.41 13.83 -2.59
N ASP A 50 -1.97 13.50 -1.37
CA ASP A 50 -0.58 13.33 -0.98
C ASP A 50 -0.59 12.47 0.29
N MET A 51 0.06 11.31 0.24
CA MET A 51 0.11 10.27 1.25
C MET A 51 1.49 10.23 1.86
N VAL A 52 1.58 10.59 3.13
CA VAL A 52 2.85 10.55 3.84
C VAL A 52 2.91 9.32 4.73
N MET A 53 3.96 8.53 4.54
CA MET A 53 4.28 7.43 5.46
C MET A 53 4.97 7.97 6.72
N ARG A 54 4.48 7.59 7.91
CA ARG A 54 5.20 7.86 9.16
C ARG A 54 6.22 6.77 9.47
N ARG A 55 7.15 7.12 10.36
CA ARG A 55 8.16 6.18 10.90
C ARG A 55 7.49 4.90 11.40
N PRO A 56 8.05 3.72 11.07
CA PRO A 56 7.71 2.49 11.77
C PRO A 56 7.84 2.68 13.28
N TRP A 57 6.83 2.26 14.05
CA TRP A 57 6.77 2.48 15.49
C TRP A 57 6.45 1.19 16.25
N GLY A 58 6.61 1.19 17.57
CA GLY A 58 6.22 0.07 18.44
C GLY A 58 6.93 -1.24 18.09
N LEU A 59 8.24 -1.17 17.81
CA LEU A 59 9.00 -2.33 17.34
C LEU A 59 9.15 -3.39 18.45
N TYR A 60 8.82 -4.64 18.14
CA TYR A 60 9.06 -5.78 19.03
C TYR A 60 9.29 -7.09 18.27
N LEU A 61 9.90 -8.07 18.94
CA LEU A 61 10.12 -9.40 18.39
C LEU A 61 8.92 -10.31 18.63
N ASP A 62 8.49 -11.00 17.58
CA ASP A 62 7.51 -12.07 17.62
C ASP A 62 8.15 -13.39 17.15
N LYS A 63 8.11 -14.39 18.04
CA LYS A 63 8.63 -15.74 17.81
C LYS A 63 7.53 -16.81 17.82
N LEU A 64 6.28 -16.38 17.97
CA LEU A 64 5.12 -17.26 18.18
C LEU A 64 4.31 -17.40 16.88
N THR A 65 4.15 -16.34 16.10
CA THR A 65 3.31 -16.35 14.88
C THR A 65 3.81 -17.33 13.82
N LYS A 66 5.13 -17.49 13.68
CA LYS A 66 5.74 -18.44 12.73
C LYS A 66 6.79 -19.29 13.41
N ARG A 67 6.55 -20.60 13.46
CA ARG A 67 7.47 -21.58 14.06
C ARG A 67 8.87 -21.44 13.47
N ARG A 68 9.88 -21.39 14.34
CA ARG A 68 11.32 -21.24 13.99
C ARG A 68 11.69 -19.93 13.28
N ARG A 69 10.80 -18.93 13.26
CA ARG A 69 11.10 -17.60 12.69
C ARG A 69 11.14 -16.54 13.79
N VAL A 70 11.92 -15.50 13.56
CA VAL A 70 11.96 -14.30 14.38
C VAL A 70 11.45 -13.15 13.52
N LEU A 71 10.30 -12.61 13.87
CA LEU A 71 9.64 -11.54 13.13
C LEU A 71 9.86 -10.24 13.90
N LEU A 72 10.39 -9.21 13.24
CA LEU A 72 10.43 -7.87 13.80
C LEU A 72 9.16 -7.14 13.37
N ARG A 73 8.26 -6.90 14.34
CA ARG A 73 6.99 -6.21 14.12
C ARG A 73 7.18 -4.71 14.17
N ALA A 74 6.34 -3.99 13.44
CA ALA A 74 6.25 -2.53 13.51
C ALA A 74 4.86 -2.04 13.10
N GLY A 75 4.40 -0.97 13.76
CA GLY A 75 3.22 -0.23 13.39
C GLY A 75 3.48 0.67 12.19
N ASN A 76 2.41 1.07 11.52
CA ASN A 76 2.42 1.81 10.27
C ASN A 76 1.30 2.85 10.27
N VAL A 77 1.56 4.03 9.71
CA VAL A 77 0.59 5.12 9.56
C VAL A 77 0.78 5.74 8.19
N ILE A 78 -0.29 5.81 7.42
CA ILE A 78 -0.36 6.56 6.17
C ILE A 78 -1.29 7.76 6.43
N ASP A 79 -0.74 8.96 6.44
CA ASP A 79 -1.53 10.18 6.55
C ASP A 79 -1.89 10.71 5.16
N SER A 80 -3.07 11.33 5.03
CA SER A 80 -3.47 12.10 3.84
C SER A 80 -3.27 13.60 4.10
N VAL A 81 -2.31 14.22 3.42
CA VAL A 81 -1.90 15.63 3.58
C VAL A 81 -2.19 16.52 2.39
N GLY A 82 -2.66 15.92 1.29
CA GLY A 82 -2.87 16.62 0.04
C GLY A 82 -3.94 17.70 0.09
N ALA A 83 -4.09 18.39 -1.03
CA ALA A 83 -5.16 19.36 -1.23
C ALA A 83 -6.54 18.71 -1.38
N GLY A 84 -6.61 17.42 -1.69
CA GLY A 84 -7.84 16.63 -1.78
C GLY A 84 -7.67 15.23 -1.20
N PRO A 85 -8.77 14.49 -1.02
CA PRO A 85 -8.72 13.15 -0.46
C PRO A 85 -8.07 12.17 -1.44
N VAL A 86 -7.50 11.10 -0.90
CA VAL A 86 -7.32 9.88 -1.70
C VAL A 86 -8.71 9.27 -1.88
N GLU A 87 -9.17 9.08 -3.12
CA GLU A 87 -10.44 8.41 -3.40
C GLU A 87 -10.27 7.46 -4.59
N MET A 88 -10.65 6.19 -4.37
CA MET A 88 -10.65 5.15 -5.39
C MET A 88 -12.02 4.51 -5.51
N HIS A 89 -12.48 4.38 -6.74
CA HIS A 89 -13.69 3.66 -7.09
C HIS A 89 -13.34 2.30 -7.70
N GLY A 90 -13.64 1.24 -6.96
CA GLY A 90 -13.46 -0.15 -7.35
C GLY A 90 -14.62 -0.66 -8.20
N VAL A 91 -14.32 -1.33 -9.32
CA VAL A 91 -15.27 -2.10 -10.13
C VAL A 91 -14.74 -3.52 -10.31
N ARG A 92 -15.55 -4.50 -9.90
CA ARG A 92 -15.16 -5.91 -9.88
C ARG A 92 -15.04 -6.51 -11.28
N TYR A 93 -13.94 -7.23 -11.52
CA TYR A 93 -13.73 -8.03 -12.72
C TYR A 93 -13.46 -9.51 -12.41
N SER A 94 -13.21 -9.88 -11.13
CA SER A 94 -13.05 -11.29 -10.72
C SER A 94 -13.64 -11.56 -9.34
N ARG A 95 -13.55 -12.82 -8.87
CA ARG A 95 -14.02 -13.21 -7.53
C ARG A 95 -13.30 -12.44 -6.41
N VAL A 96 -12.04 -12.05 -6.62
CA VAL A 96 -11.18 -11.48 -5.57
C VAL A 96 -10.54 -10.15 -5.96
N TYR A 97 -10.77 -9.62 -7.16
CA TYR A 97 -10.19 -8.35 -7.61
C TYR A 97 -11.19 -7.36 -8.23
N MET A 98 -10.85 -6.08 -8.07
CA MET A 98 -11.48 -4.94 -8.73
C MET A 98 -10.43 -4.05 -9.40
N HIS A 99 -10.77 -3.45 -10.54
CA HIS A 99 -10.03 -2.30 -11.05
C HIS A 99 -10.38 -1.10 -10.18
N ALA A 100 -9.38 -0.33 -9.77
CA ALA A 100 -9.59 0.93 -9.06
C ALA A 100 -9.31 2.10 -10.00
N ARG A 101 -10.28 3.00 -10.12
CA ARG A 101 -10.09 4.30 -10.77
C ARG A 101 -10.01 5.36 -9.70
N GLN A 102 -8.98 6.20 -9.75
CA GLN A 102 -8.83 7.29 -8.80
C GLN A 102 -9.71 8.46 -9.22
N ARG A 103 -10.25 9.17 -8.23
CA ARG A 103 -10.99 10.42 -8.42
C ARG A 103 -10.20 11.58 -7.85
N ILE A 104 -9.94 12.58 -8.67
CA ILE A 104 -9.19 13.79 -8.28
C ILE A 104 -10.12 14.99 -8.45
N TYR A 105 -10.39 15.71 -7.36
CA TYR A 105 -11.34 16.81 -7.35
C TYR A 105 -10.72 18.08 -7.97
N LYS A 106 -11.51 18.84 -8.72
CA LYS A 106 -11.06 20.10 -9.31
C LYS A 106 -11.33 21.27 -8.35
N ARG A 107 -10.60 22.37 -8.50
CA ARG A 107 -10.83 23.60 -7.70
C ARG A 107 -12.13 24.29 -8.08
N GLY A 108 -12.43 24.37 -9.38
CA GLY A 108 -13.66 24.96 -9.93
C GLY A 108 -14.90 24.05 -9.92
N GLY A 109 -14.86 22.92 -9.20
CA GLY A 109 -15.96 21.96 -9.13
C GLY A 109 -15.81 20.77 -10.08
N GLY A 110 -16.48 19.66 -9.74
CA GLY A 110 -16.35 18.38 -10.44
C GLY A 110 -15.06 17.62 -10.09
N ARG A 111 -14.78 16.56 -10.87
CA ARG A 111 -13.65 15.64 -10.65
C ARG A 111 -13.13 15.07 -11.96
N LEU A 112 -11.85 14.72 -11.97
CA LEU A 112 -11.24 13.82 -12.93
C LEU A 112 -11.39 12.38 -12.44
N VAL A 113 -11.47 11.44 -13.38
CA VAL A 113 -11.37 10.01 -13.11
C VAL A 113 -10.19 9.50 -13.91
N VAL A 114 -9.16 9.01 -13.23
CA VAL A 114 -7.91 8.57 -13.85
C VAL A 114 -7.67 7.08 -13.61
N ARG A 115 -7.03 6.44 -14.58
CA ARG A 115 -6.60 5.05 -14.55
C ARG A 115 -5.14 5.01 -14.16
N THR A 116 -4.87 4.62 -12.92
CA THR A 116 -3.50 4.47 -12.40
C THR A 116 -2.96 3.04 -12.53
N GLY A 117 -3.82 2.10 -12.93
CA GLY A 117 -3.53 0.67 -12.84
C GLY A 117 -3.77 0.07 -11.45
N ALA A 118 -4.25 0.87 -10.49
CA ALA A 118 -4.57 0.40 -9.15
C ALA A 118 -5.62 -0.71 -9.15
N ARG A 119 -5.50 -1.59 -8.15
CA ARG A 119 -6.39 -2.73 -7.93
C ARG A 119 -6.87 -2.77 -6.50
N LEU A 120 -8.11 -3.20 -6.31
CA LEU A 120 -8.57 -3.63 -5.00
C LEU A 120 -8.59 -5.15 -4.94
N ARG A 121 -8.23 -5.71 -3.79
CA ARG A 121 -8.25 -7.16 -3.54
C ARG A 121 -9.13 -7.49 -2.35
N LEU A 122 -9.94 -8.54 -2.48
CA LEU A 122 -10.62 -9.16 -1.35
C LEU A 122 -9.61 -9.95 -0.54
N LYS A 123 -9.32 -9.48 0.67
CA LYS A 123 -8.29 -10.05 1.54
C LYS A 123 -8.89 -10.49 2.87
N PHE A 124 -8.62 -11.73 3.25
CA PHE A 124 -8.86 -12.20 4.60
C PHE A 124 -7.89 -11.50 5.56
N ALA A 125 -8.42 -10.90 6.62
CA ALA A 125 -7.61 -10.12 7.57
C ALA A 125 -8.21 -10.21 8.99
N HIS A 126 -7.94 -9.20 9.81
CA HIS A 126 -8.46 -9.07 11.18
C HIS A 126 -9.97 -9.30 11.30
N LEU A 127 -10.39 -9.66 12.52
CA LEU A 127 -11.76 -10.03 12.89
C LEU A 127 -12.29 -11.27 12.14
N SER A 128 -11.40 -12.12 11.63
CA SER A 128 -11.73 -13.32 10.86
C SER A 128 -12.67 -13.04 9.69
N ARG A 129 -12.45 -11.92 9.00
CA ARG A 129 -13.32 -11.43 7.91
C ARG A 129 -12.53 -11.09 6.66
N TYR A 130 -13.21 -11.12 5.53
CA TYR A 130 -12.70 -10.58 4.28
C TYR A 130 -12.99 -9.09 4.16
N TRP A 131 -12.09 -8.36 3.51
CA TRP A 131 -12.15 -6.93 3.33
C TRP A 131 -11.69 -6.57 1.91
N TRP A 132 -12.42 -5.69 1.23
CA TRP A 132 -11.94 -5.06 -0.01
C TRP A 132 -10.89 -4.01 0.34
N LYS A 133 -9.64 -4.23 -0.07
CA LYS A 133 -8.50 -3.40 0.28
C LYS A 133 -7.76 -2.91 -0.95
N PHE A 134 -7.15 -1.73 -0.88
CA PHE A 134 -6.19 -1.28 -1.89
C PHE A 134 -5.00 -2.24 -1.88
N PHE A 135 -4.74 -2.86 -3.03
CA PHE A 135 -3.65 -3.81 -3.22
C PHE A 135 -2.36 -3.05 -3.53
N ASN A 136 -1.23 -3.54 -3.01
CA ASN A 136 0.08 -2.86 -3.06
C ASN A 136 0.09 -1.44 -2.47
N ALA A 137 -0.79 -1.16 -1.50
CA ALA A 137 -0.89 0.14 -0.84
C ALA A 137 0.31 0.49 0.06
N ALA A 138 1.14 -0.49 0.42
CA ALA A 138 2.41 -0.26 1.08
C ALA A 138 3.39 -1.39 0.81
N ARG A 139 4.69 -1.13 1.04
CA ARG A 139 5.76 -2.13 1.00
C ARG A 139 6.69 -1.97 2.18
N PHE A 140 7.01 -3.08 2.82
CA PHE A 140 7.90 -3.15 3.99
C PHE A 140 9.22 -3.74 3.56
N GLU A 141 10.31 -3.04 3.82
CA GLU A 141 11.64 -3.43 3.36
C GLU A 141 12.66 -3.37 4.49
N LEU A 142 13.63 -4.27 4.43
CA LEU A 142 14.78 -4.26 5.31
C LEU A 142 16.04 -4.13 4.46
N TRP A 143 16.79 -3.06 4.70
CA TRP A 143 18.01 -2.74 3.97
C TRP A 143 19.21 -2.86 4.89
N ARG A 144 20.30 -3.48 4.42
CA ARG A 144 21.58 -3.44 5.12
C ARG A 144 22.15 -2.03 5.08
N LEU A 145 22.75 -1.60 6.19
CA LEU A 145 23.51 -0.35 6.26
C LEU A 145 25.01 -0.62 6.22
N ASP A 146 25.74 0.24 5.53
CA ASP A 146 27.20 0.29 5.61
C ASP A 146 27.71 0.98 6.89
N ALA A 147 29.03 1.21 6.96
CA ALA A 147 29.67 1.87 8.10
C ALA A 147 29.29 3.35 8.23
N GLN A 148 28.87 3.99 7.13
CA GLN A 148 28.45 5.39 7.06
C GLN A 148 26.96 5.55 7.42
N GLY A 149 26.18 4.46 7.34
CA GLY A 149 24.76 4.44 7.64
C GLY A 149 23.88 4.57 6.40
N GLU A 150 24.45 4.36 5.22
CA GLU A 150 23.72 4.38 3.95
C GLU A 150 23.21 2.98 3.59
N ARG A 151 22.07 2.94 2.90
CA ARG A 151 21.46 1.69 2.45
C ARG A 151 22.27 1.10 1.31
N THR A 152 22.66 -0.16 1.45
CA THR A 152 23.42 -0.87 0.42
C THR A 152 22.55 -1.86 -0.34
N VAL A 153 21.97 -2.83 0.36
CA VAL A 153 21.20 -3.91 -0.26
C VAL A 153 19.91 -4.20 0.50
N LYS A 154 18.81 -4.35 -0.24
CA LYS A 154 17.55 -4.85 0.31
C LYS A 154 17.69 -6.35 0.58
N VAL A 155 17.63 -6.72 1.86
CA VAL A 155 17.83 -8.10 2.28
C VAL A 155 16.52 -8.85 2.45
N ARG A 156 15.42 -8.18 2.85
CA ARG A 156 14.13 -8.81 3.11
C ARG A 156 12.98 -7.85 2.84
N THR A 157 11.79 -8.41 2.63
CA THR A 157 10.52 -7.70 2.58
C THR A 157 9.50 -8.31 3.54
N GLY A 158 8.50 -7.53 3.94
CA GLY A 158 7.37 -7.98 4.75
C GLY A 158 6.16 -8.37 3.91
N PRO A 159 5.20 -9.15 4.45
CA PRO A 159 4.01 -9.57 3.72
C PRO A 159 2.88 -8.53 3.70
N LYS A 160 3.01 -7.44 4.47
CA LYS A 160 2.00 -6.39 4.51
C LYS A 160 2.01 -5.56 3.23
N VAL A 161 0.96 -5.72 2.42
CA VAL A 161 0.82 -4.98 1.15
C VAL A 161 -0.56 -4.39 0.89
N SER A 162 -1.56 -4.60 1.74
CA SER A 162 -2.94 -4.15 1.45
C SER A 162 -3.60 -3.43 2.61
N TYR A 163 -4.21 -2.29 2.29
CA TYR A 163 -4.72 -1.32 3.26
C TYR A 163 -6.15 -0.94 2.97
N CYS A 164 -6.81 -0.36 3.98
CA CYS A 164 -8.16 0.11 3.79
C CYS A 164 -8.21 1.44 3.09
N LEU A 165 -7.29 2.35 3.45
CA LEU A 165 -7.45 3.77 3.23
C LEU A 165 -8.80 4.16 3.83
N ARG A 166 -8.79 4.43 5.13
CA ARG A 166 -9.97 4.86 5.88
C ARG A 166 -9.61 6.04 6.74
N ASP A 167 -10.62 6.82 7.05
CA ASP A 167 -10.59 7.89 8.04
C ASP A 167 -10.64 7.25 9.43
N LEU A 168 -9.51 6.69 9.89
CA LEU A 168 -9.42 6.07 11.21
C LEU A 168 -9.16 7.10 12.29
N THR A 169 -8.19 7.98 12.06
CA THR A 169 -7.75 8.97 13.04
C THR A 169 -7.54 10.32 12.37
N HIS A 170 -8.06 11.38 13.01
CA HIS A 170 -7.93 12.74 12.52
C HIS A 170 -6.61 13.36 12.98
N THR A 171 -5.49 13.00 12.34
CA THR A 171 -4.14 13.35 12.81
C THR A 171 -3.69 14.77 12.49
N ARG A 172 -4.36 15.45 11.55
CA ARG A 172 -4.02 16.82 11.13
C ARG A 172 -5.29 17.68 10.92
N PRO A 173 -6.03 18.01 12.00
CA PRO A 173 -7.28 18.77 11.93
C PRO A 173 -7.11 20.23 11.47
N GLY A 174 -5.88 20.75 11.42
CA GLY A 174 -5.59 22.10 10.90
C GLY A 174 -5.46 22.19 9.37
N LEU A 175 -5.49 21.07 8.63
CA LEU A 175 -5.37 21.12 7.18
C LEU A 175 -6.62 21.69 6.51
N ARG A 176 -6.40 22.52 5.50
CA ARG A 176 -7.48 23.20 4.77
C ARG A 176 -8.41 22.18 4.10
N ARG A 177 -9.71 22.24 4.44
CA ARG A 177 -10.79 21.34 3.95
C ARG A 177 -10.71 19.91 4.46
N THR A 178 -10.05 19.71 5.59
CA THR A 178 -10.23 18.48 6.34
C THR A 178 -11.69 18.39 6.83
N PRO A 179 -12.39 17.27 6.59
CA PRO A 179 -13.70 17.07 7.19
C PRO A 179 -13.55 16.77 8.68
N TYR A 180 -14.47 17.27 9.49
CA TYR A 180 -14.52 17.00 10.94
C TYR A 180 -14.96 15.56 11.25
N LEU A 181 -15.89 15.03 10.47
CA LEU A 181 -16.36 13.65 10.58
C LEU A 181 -15.70 12.77 9.51
N PRO A 182 -15.52 11.47 9.76
CA PRO A 182 -14.98 10.54 8.77
C PRO A 182 -15.92 10.45 7.56
N VAL A 183 -15.36 10.60 6.36
CA VAL A 183 -16.06 10.45 5.08
C VAL A 183 -15.87 9.04 4.53
N TYR A 184 -14.68 8.48 4.73
CA TYR A 184 -14.33 7.12 4.28
C TYR A 184 -14.19 6.19 5.49
N PRO A 185 -15.26 5.45 5.87
CA PRO A 185 -15.21 4.55 7.02
C PRO A 185 -14.38 3.29 6.72
N ALA A 186 -14.46 2.29 7.60
CA ALA A 186 -13.82 1.00 7.37
C ALA A 186 -14.21 0.37 6.02
N CYS A 187 -13.27 -0.35 5.42
CA CYS A 187 -13.46 -1.11 4.19
C CYS A 187 -14.74 -1.96 4.19
N ASN A 188 -15.30 -2.17 3.01
CA ASN A 188 -16.42 -3.09 2.85
C ASN A 188 -16.01 -4.56 3.10
N THR A 189 -16.80 -5.28 3.90
CA THR A 189 -16.59 -6.69 4.25
C THR A 189 -17.41 -7.67 3.43
N ASN A 190 -18.37 -7.20 2.64
CA ASN A 190 -19.24 -8.06 1.86
C ASN A 190 -18.49 -8.59 0.61
N PRO A 191 -18.21 -9.90 0.55
CA PRO A 191 -17.43 -10.49 -0.54
C PRO A 191 -18.17 -10.53 -1.88
N LEU A 192 -19.46 -10.16 -1.93
CA LEU A 192 -20.31 -10.14 -3.13
C LEU A 192 -20.41 -8.74 -3.78
N ARG A 193 -19.89 -7.68 -3.15
CA ARG A 193 -20.01 -6.30 -3.68
C ARG A 193 -19.41 -6.17 -5.08
N ARG A 194 -20.16 -5.65 -6.04
CA ARG A 194 -19.65 -5.40 -7.40
C ARG A 194 -18.84 -4.10 -7.52
N GLN A 195 -19.10 -3.16 -6.62
CA GLN A 195 -18.43 -1.86 -6.57
C GLN A 195 -18.21 -1.46 -5.12
N VAL A 196 -17.10 -0.76 -4.85
CA VAL A 196 -16.80 -0.16 -3.54
C VAL A 196 -16.04 1.16 -3.76
N THR A 197 -16.14 2.06 -2.81
CA THR A 197 -15.27 3.24 -2.72
C THR A 197 -14.37 3.09 -1.50
N LEU A 198 -13.07 3.33 -1.67
CA LEU A 198 -12.10 3.46 -0.59
C LEU A 198 -11.49 4.87 -0.63
N GLY A 199 -10.96 5.36 0.48
CA GLY A 199 -10.33 6.67 0.50
C GLY A 199 -9.86 7.16 1.86
N THR A 200 -9.03 8.18 1.87
CA THR A 200 -8.63 8.85 3.11
C THR A 200 -8.71 10.35 2.90
N SER A 201 -9.58 10.95 3.69
CA SER A 201 -9.82 12.38 3.73
C SER A 201 -8.55 13.14 4.08
N VAL A 202 -8.41 14.34 3.52
CA VAL A 202 -7.36 15.28 3.93
C VAL A 202 -7.40 15.43 5.44
N GLY A 203 -6.26 15.35 6.12
CA GLY A 203 -6.14 15.49 7.56
C GLY A 203 -6.32 14.20 8.35
N TRP A 204 -6.80 13.14 7.72
CA TRP A 204 -7.00 11.84 8.34
C TRP A 204 -5.86 10.86 8.03
N ALA A 205 -5.75 9.81 8.83
CA ALA A 205 -4.76 8.75 8.66
C ALA A 205 -5.37 7.36 8.85
N ASP A 206 -4.85 6.40 8.08
CA ASP A 206 -5.11 4.97 8.28
C ASP A 206 -3.96 4.37 9.10
N ILE A 207 -4.25 4.00 10.35
CA ILE A 207 -3.27 3.50 11.34
C ILE A 207 -3.41 1.99 11.49
N TYR A 208 -2.29 1.29 11.37
CA TYR A 208 -2.19 -0.15 11.59
C TYR A 208 -1.14 -0.44 12.69
N PRO A 209 -1.56 -0.87 13.90
CA PRO A 209 -0.63 -1.12 15.00
C PRO A 209 0.23 -2.36 14.76
N PRO A 210 1.39 -2.50 15.43
CA PRO A 210 2.33 -3.61 15.19
C PRO A 210 1.74 -5.01 15.47
N SER A 211 0.70 -5.09 16.29
CA SER A 211 -0.02 -6.33 16.60
C SER A 211 -0.89 -6.85 15.46
N TYR A 212 -1.20 -6.03 14.45
CA TYR A 212 -2.05 -6.48 13.35
C TYR A 212 -1.40 -7.61 12.54
N PRO A 213 -2.22 -8.43 11.85
CA PRO A 213 -1.70 -9.45 10.95
C PRO A 213 -0.72 -8.86 9.95
N GLU A 214 0.36 -9.60 9.70
CA GLU A 214 1.39 -9.31 8.68
C GLU A 214 2.24 -8.05 8.92
N GLN A 215 2.06 -7.34 10.04
CA GLN A 215 2.83 -6.14 10.40
C GLN A 215 4.26 -6.45 10.86
N TRP A 216 5.05 -7.14 10.03
CA TRP A 216 6.40 -7.57 10.36
C TRP A 216 7.29 -7.79 9.13
N ILE A 217 8.60 -7.84 9.38
CA ILE A 217 9.60 -8.41 8.47
C ILE A 217 10.30 -9.58 9.18
N ASP A 218 10.52 -10.69 8.48
CA ASP A 218 11.28 -11.83 9.01
C ASP A 218 12.77 -11.47 9.07
N VAL A 219 13.30 -11.45 10.29
CA VAL A 219 14.69 -11.08 10.60
C VAL A 219 15.54 -12.28 11.05
N THR A 220 15.04 -13.50 10.83
CA THR A 220 15.70 -14.74 11.27
C THR A 220 17.14 -14.81 10.77
N GLY A 221 18.08 -14.99 11.70
CA GLY A 221 19.51 -15.14 11.40
C GLY A 221 20.26 -13.86 11.02
N LEU A 222 19.58 -12.71 10.93
CA LEU A 222 20.24 -11.46 10.54
C LEU A 222 20.97 -10.80 11.71
N ARG A 223 22.13 -10.20 11.40
CA ARG A 223 23.01 -9.51 12.36
C ARG A 223 23.60 -8.25 11.73
N GLY A 224 23.78 -7.22 12.54
CA GLY A 224 24.36 -5.93 12.12
C GLY A 224 23.34 -4.80 12.06
N CYS A 225 23.62 -3.80 11.24
CA CYS A 225 22.84 -2.57 11.13
C CYS A 225 21.97 -2.57 9.89
N PHE A 226 20.71 -2.17 10.07
CA PHE A 226 19.70 -2.17 9.02
C PHE A 226 18.83 -0.92 9.09
N ALA A 227 18.28 -0.51 7.95
CA ALA A 227 17.12 0.36 7.90
C ALA A 227 15.87 -0.51 7.76
N TYR A 228 14.91 -0.32 8.66
CA TYR A 228 13.56 -0.88 8.58
C TYR A 228 12.65 0.17 7.96
N VAL A 229 12.17 -0.09 6.76
CA VAL A 229 11.56 0.90 5.86
C VAL A 229 10.11 0.54 5.59
N HIS A 230 9.23 1.55 5.65
CA HIS A 230 7.87 1.48 5.13
C HIS A 230 7.74 2.48 3.98
N ILE A 231 7.07 2.06 2.91
CA ILE A 231 6.79 2.86 1.72
C ILE A 231 5.28 2.82 1.50
N ALA A 232 4.61 3.99 1.45
CA ALA A 232 3.24 4.12 0.97
C ALA A 232 3.22 4.01 -0.55
N ASP A 233 2.17 3.42 -1.10
CA ASP A 233 1.91 3.35 -2.54
C ASP A 233 3.14 3.13 -3.44
N PRO A 234 3.92 2.05 -3.20
CA PRO A 234 5.18 1.76 -3.89
C PRO A 234 5.11 1.61 -5.43
N GLU A 235 3.90 1.54 -5.99
CA GLU A 235 3.64 1.32 -7.41
C GLU A 235 2.86 2.49 -8.05
N ASN A 236 2.69 3.60 -7.33
CA ASN A 236 1.99 4.82 -7.77
C ASN A 236 0.56 4.52 -8.25
N GLY A 237 -0.17 3.70 -7.49
CA GLY A 237 -1.58 3.40 -7.75
C GLY A 237 -2.52 4.55 -7.36
N VAL A 238 -2.02 5.54 -6.62
CA VAL A 238 -2.66 6.82 -6.34
C VAL A 238 -1.72 7.89 -6.89
N TYR A 239 -2.22 8.73 -7.78
CA TYR A 239 -1.48 9.89 -8.25
C TYR A 239 -1.51 11.01 -7.24
N GLU A 240 -0.32 11.43 -6.83
CA GLU A 240 -0.08 12.33 -5.71
C GLU A 240 0.54 13.64 -6.19
N SER A 241 0.42 14.70 -5.40
CA SER A 241 1.17 15.95 -5.66
C SER A 241 2.64 15.86 -5.28
N ASN A 242 3.03 14.86 -4.52
CA ASN A 242 4.40 14.57 -4.13
C ASN A 242 4.53 13.04 -4.01
N GLU A 243 5.40 12.45 -4.82
CA GLU A 243 5.67 11.00 -4.82
C GLU A 243 6.95 10.67 -4.02
N ASP A 244 7.68 11.69 -3.56
CA ASP A 244 9.01 11.57 -2.94
C ASP A 244 8.94 11.53 -1.39
N ASN A 245 7.76 11.70 -0.80
CA ASN A 245 7.51 11.71 0.65
C ASN A 245 6.78 10.44 1.17
N ASN A 246 6.64 9.43 0.31
CA ASN A 246 5.95 8.17 0.61
C ASN A 246 6.78 7.22 1.50
N GLU A 247 8.03 7.53 1.80
CA GLU A 247 8.94 6.65 2.52
C GLU A 247 9.30 7.15 3.93
N ALA A 248 9.29 6.24 4.89
CA ALA A 248 9.86 6.46 6.22
C ALA A 248 10.69 5.26 6.68
N GLN A 249 11.67 5.53 7.55
CA GLN A 249 12.53 4.48 8.10
C GLN A 249 12.89 4.70 9.56
N VAL A 250 13.25 3.60 10.21
CA VAL A 250 14.02 3.59 11.45
C VAL A 250 15.27 2.72 11.33
N VAL A 251 16.37 3.16 11.92
CA VAL A 251 17.60 2.36 12.01
C VAL A 251 17.42 1.29 13.10
N VAL A 252 17.77 0.05 12.79
CA VAL A 252 17.70 -1.07 13.73
C VAL A 252 19.00 -1.88 13.72
N ARG A 253 19.42 -2.31 14.91
CA ARG A 253 20.45 -3.31 15.12
C ARG A 253 19.78 -4.66 15.30
N LEU A 254 20.31 -5.66 14.60
CA LEU A 254 19.91 -7.05 14.76
C LEU A 254 21.06 -7.87 15.38
N PRO A 255 20.79 -8.78 16.32
CA PRO A 255 19.47 -9.12 16.89
C PRO A 255 18.83 -7.95 17.66
N PHE A 256 17.52 -7.76 17.49
CA PHE A 256 16.82 -6.59 18.01
C PHE A 256 16.68 -6.63 19.53
N ARG A 257 16.93 -5.48 20.17
CA ARG A 257 16.61 -5.20 21.57
C ARG A 257 16.03 -3.80 21.66
N LEU A 258 14.88 -3.65 22.32
CA LEU A 258 14.11 -2.40 22.34
C LEU A 258 14.95 -1.21 22.86
N GLY A 259 15.64 -1.38 23.99
CA GLY A 259 16.49 -0.35 24.59
C GLY A 259 17.80 -0.08 23.83
N GLU A 260 18.19 -0.96 22.92
CA GLU A 260 19.44 -0.84 22.13
C GLU A 260 19.14 -0.73 20.63
N ARG A 261 17.94 -0.27 20.24
CA ARG A 261 17.42 -0.31 18.87
C ARG A 261 18.48 0.03 17.82
N ARG A 262 19.28 1.08 18.04
CA ARG A 262 20.28 1.57 17.08
C ARG A 262 21.72 1.50 17.61
N ARG A 263 21.98 0.77 18.70
CA ARG A 263 23.28 0.83 19.41
C ARG A 263 24.42 0.48 18.46
N GLY A 264 25.34 1.40 18.23
CA GLY A 264 26.48 1.20 17.33
C GLY A 264 26.14 1.17 15.84
N CYS A 265 24.93 1.58 15.45
CA CYS A 265 24.54 1.74 14.04
C CYS A 265 24.49 3.22 13.66
N ARG A 266 25.10 3.55 12.52
CA ARG A 266 24.95 4.86 11.87
C ARG A 266 23.66 4.91 11.05
N GLY A 267 23.41 6.07 10.43
CA GLY A 267 22.22 6.34 9.64
C GLY A 267 21.18 7.15 10.39
N ARG A 268 20.15 7.62 9.67
CA ARG A 268 19.12 8.52 10.20
C ARG A 268 17.75 7.89 10.13
N ASP A 269 16.93 8.07 11.16
CA ASP A 269 15.49 7.80 11.03
C ASP A 269 14.89 8.85 10.05
N ARG A 270 13.97 8.46 9.17
CA ARG A 270 13.33 9.34 8.17
C ARG A 270 11.81 9.32 8.32
N GLY A 271 11.13 10.41 7.98
CA GLY A 271 9.67 10.58 8.13
C GLY A 271 9.27 11.14 9.50
N HIS A 272 7.97 11.38 9.71
CA HIS A 272 7.43 11.91 10.98
C HIS A 272 7.26 10.81 12.03
N VAL A 273 7.36 11.18 13.30
CA VAL A 273 7.08 10.26 14.43
C VAL A 273 5.56 10.09 14.59
N HIS A 274 5.14 8.91 15.03
CA HIS A 274 3.80 8.65 15.52
C HIS A 274 3.86 8.36 17.02
N ASP A 275 3.13 9.13 17.82
CA ASP A 275 2.87 8.80 19.23
C ASP A 275 1.48 8.18 19.33
N PRO A 276 1.37 6.87 19.64
CA PRO A 276 0.07 6.20 19.75
C PRO A 276 -0.78 6.73 20.92
N ARG A 277 -0.21 7.51 21.84
CA ARG A 277 -0.96 8.12 22.97
C ARG A 277 -1.68 9.42 22.58
N GLN A 278 -1.30 10.04 21.46
CA GLN A 278 -1.92 11.28 21.00
C GLN A 278 -3.29 11.06 20.36
N TYR A 279 -3.62 9.82 20.01
CA TYR A 279 -4.81 9.50 19.24
C TYR A 279 -5.46 8.22 19.81
N PRO A 280 -6.30 8.33 20.84
CA PRO A 280 -7.02 7.20 21.43
C PRO A 280 -8.04 6.58 20.46
#